data_AF-A0A9D8SFY8-F1
#
_entry.id   AF-A0A9D8SFY8-F1
#
_cell.length_a   1.000
_cell.length_b   1.000
_cell.length_c   1.000
_cell.angle_alpha   90.00
_cell.angle_beta   90.00
_cell.angle_gamma   90.00
#
_symmetry.space_group_name_H-M   'P 1'
#
loop_
_entity.id
_entity.type
_entity.pdbx_description
1 polymer ?
#
loop_
_entity_poly.entity_id
_entity_poly.type
_entity_poly.pdbx_seq_one_letter_code
_entity_poly.pdbx_strand_id
1 'polypeptide(L)' 'MITEREIYLTNPEEKRKVIEFLETFQLTFTGNIDYTMGLYDDDELIGTGSLGGRVMRDIAIKLSYQGRGLT' A
#
# COMPACT_ATOMS: atom_id res chain seq x y z
N MET A 1 -16.73 -2.21 1.85
CA MET A 1 -16.30 -2.45 3.26
C MET A 1 -14.79 -2.47 3.24
N ILE A 2 -14.12 -1.75 4.14
CA ILE A 2 -12.66 -1.72 4.14
C ILE A 2 -12.12 -3.06 4.66
N THR A 3 -11.16 -3.64 3.94
CA THR A 3 -10.49 -4.90 4.29
C THR A 3 -8.98 -4.75 4.16
N GLU A 4 -8.25 -5.34 5.10
CA GLU A 4 -6.80 -5.48 5.06
C GLU A 4 -6.43 -6.71 4.23
N ARG A 5 -5.52 -6.56 3.27
CA ARG A 5 -5.02 -7.68 2.44
C ARG A 5 -3.51 -7.56 2.27
N GLU A 6 -2.81 -8.67 2.48
CA GLU A 6 -1.40 -8.76 2.10
C GLU A 6 -1.28 -8.58 0.59
N ILE A 7 -0.25 -7.84 0.17
CA ILE A 7 0.10 -7.65 -1.23
C ILE A 7 1.39 -8.43 -1.49
N TYR A 8 1.29 -9.47 -2.30
CA TYR A 8 2.40 -10.34 -2.63
C TYR A 8 3.29 -9.69 -3.68
N LEU A 9 4.43 -9.13 -3.26
CA LEU A 9 5.39 -8.48 -4.16
C LEU A 9 6.05 -9.45 -5.16
N THR A 10 5.93 -10.76 -4.93
CA THR A 10 6.32 -11.82 -5.89
C THR A 10 5.34 -11.94 -7.05
N ASN A 11 4.10 -11.44 -6.90
CA ASN A 11 3.13 -11.31 -7.98
C ASN A 11 3.36 -9.96 -8.71
N PRO A 12 3.79 -9.95 -9.98
CA PRO A 12 4.11 -8.72 -10.70
C PRO A 12 2.93 -7.74 -10.81
N GLU A 13 1.69 -8.24 -10.93
CA GLU A 13 0.51 -7.38 -11.06
C GLU A 13 0.16 -6.68 -9.75
N GLU A 14 0.27 -7.39 -8.63
CA GLU A 14 0.07 -6.80 -7.30
C GLU A 14 1.15 -5.78 -6.97
N LYS A 15 2.41 -6.10 -7.27
CA LYS A 15 3.52 -5.15 -7.15
C LYS A 15 3.31 -3.90 -7.99
N ARG A 16 2.86 -4.06 -9.25
CA ARG A 16 2.56 -2.93 -10.15
C ARG A 16 1.50 -2.01 -9.56
N LYS A 17 0.41 -2.56 -9.00
CA LYS A 17 -0.66 -1.78 -8.35
C LYS A 17 -0.16 -0.91 -7.20
N VAL A 18 0.77 -1.42 -6.39
CA VAL A 18 1.37 -0.64 -5.28
C VAL A 18 2.23 0.50 -5.81
N ILE A 19 3.06 0.23 -6.81
CA ILE A 19 3.91 1.25 -7.44
C ILE A 19 3.04 2.37 -8.02
N GLU A 20 2.04 2.02 -8.82
CA GLU A 20 1.12 2.99 -9.43
C GLU A 20 0.35 3.79 -8.37
N PHE A 21 -0.10 3.14 -7.30
CA PHE A 21 -0.77 3.82 -6.19
C PHE A 21 0.14 4.86 -5.53
N LEU A 22 1.38 4.50 -5.19
CA LEU A 22 2.35 5.40 -4.56
C LEU A 22 2.75 6.57 -5.48
N GLU A 23 2.86 6.33 -6.78
CA GLU A 23 3.14 7.36 -7.77
C GLU A 23 2.08 8.47 -7.78
N THR A 24 0.81 8.15 -7.48
CA THR A 24 -0.24 9.18 -7.33
C THR A 24 0.02 10.18 -6.21
N PHE A 25 0.88 9.82 -5.25
CA PHE A 25 1.34 10.66 -4.14
C PHE A 25 2.78 11.17 -4.32
N GLN A 26 3.37 10.99 -5.52
CA GLN A 26 4.77 11.31 -5.80
C GLN A 26 5.76 10.54 -4.92
N LEU A 27 5.37 9.34 -4.47
CA LEU A 27 6.22 8.44 -3.71
C LEU A 27 6.81 7.37 -4.62
N THR A 28 8.07 7.02 -4.40
CA THR A 28 8.75 5.95 -5.16
C THR A 28 8.88 4.71 -4.29
N PHE A 29 8.31 3.59 -4.76
CA PHE A 29 8.48 2.29 -4.13
C PHE A 29 9.94 1.83 -4.25
N THR A 30 10.66 1.76 -3.13
CA THR A 30 12.12 1.58 -3.11
C THR A 30 12.60 0.66 -1.99
N GLY A 31 13.80 0.10 -2.15
CA GLY A 31 14.45 -0.68 -1.10
C GLY A 31 14.04 -2.16 -1.05
N ASN A 32 14.59 -2.86 -0.06
CA ASN A 32 14.26 -4.25 0.23
C ASN A 32 13.04 -4.28 1.14
N ILE A 33 11.95 -4.86 0.64
CA ILE A 33 10.66 -4.94 1.33
C ILE A 33 10.40 -6.40 1.69
N ASP A 34 10.15 -6.63 2.98
CA ASP A 34 9.84 -7.96 3.51
C ASP A 34 8.34 -8.23 3.43
N TYR A 35 7.53 -7.18 3.60
CA TYR A 35 6.08 -7.29 3.70
C TYR A 35 5.38 -6.01 3.25
N THR A 36 4.25 -6.14 2.55
CA THR A 36 3.38 -5.02 2.18
C THR A 36 1.93 -5.38 2.47
N MET A 37 1.24 -4.49 3.18
CA MET A 37 -0.20 -4.55 3.43
C MET A 37 -0.92 -3.48 2.61
N GLY A 38 -2.08 -3.84 2.08
CA GLY A 38 -3.02 -2.92 1.44
C GLY A 38 -4.32 -2.81 2.22
N LEU A 39 -4.90 -1.63 2.21
CA LEU A 39 -6.30 -1.39 2.55
C LEU A 39 -7.12 -1.35 1.28
N TYR A 40 -8.19 -2.13 1.24
CA TYR A 40 -9.07 -2.24 0.09
C TYR A 40 -10.49 -1.85 0.46
N ASP A 41 -11.12 -0.97 -0.30
CA ASP A 41 -12.59 -0.85 -0.30
C ASP A 41 -13.10 -1.60 -1.53
N ASP A 42 -13.78 -2.72 -1.29
CA ASP A 42 -14.06 -3.76 -2.28
C ASP A 42 -12.77 -4.24 -2.97
N ASP A 43 -12.53 -3.94 -4.24
CA ASP A 43 -11.29 -4.31 -4.96
C ASP A 43 -10.37 -3.12 -5.25
N GLU A 44 -10.75 -1.92 -4.79
CA GLU A 44 -9.93 -0.73 -4.94
C GLU A 44 -8.90 -0.63 -3.81
N LEU A 45 -7.62 -0.51 -4.16
CA LEU A 45 -6.56 -0.18 -3.22
C LEU A 45 -6.71 1.28 -2.77
N ILE A 46 -7.05 1.48 -1.50
CA ILE A 46 -7.25 2.81 -0.89
C ILE A 46 -6.11 3.22 0.05
N GLY A 47 -5.19 2.31 0.36
CA GLY A 47 -4.04 2.59 1.21
C GLY A 47 -3.00 1.50 1.18
N THR A 48 -1.74 1.85 1.44
CA THR A 48 -0.62 0.90 1.54
C THR A 48 0.24 1.19 2.76
N GLY A 49 0.97 0.18 3.21
CA GLY A 49 2.09 0.31 4.13
C GLY A 49 3.01 -0.90 4.03
N SER A 50 4.31 -0.67 4.06
CA SER A 50 5.32 -1.71 3.91
C SER A 50 6.28 -1.75 5.09
N LEU A 51 6.84 -2.93 5.35
CA LEU A 51 7.90 -3.17 6.31
C LEU A 51 9.15 -3.66 5.57
N GLY A 52 10.26 -2.96 5.78
CA GLY A 52 11.60 -3.40 5.36
C GLY A 52 12.52 -3.47 6.59
N GLY A 53 12.85 -4.69 7.01
CA GLY A 53 13.58 -4.98 8.25
C GLY A 53 12.86 -4.44 9.49
N ARG A 54 13.31 -3.27 9.96
CA ARG A 54 12.75 -2.58 11.14
C ARG A 54 12.14 -1.22 10.80
N VAL A 55 11.96 -0.92 9.52
CA VAL A 55 11.53 0.37 9.01
C VAL A 55 10.17 0.23 8.34
N MET A 56 9.19 0.98 8.85
CA MET A 56 7.91 1.18 8.17
C MET A 56 8.08 2.24 7.06
N ARG A 57 7.61 1.94 5.85
CA ARG A 57 7.81 2.78 4.65
C ARG A 57 6.74 2.53 3.60
N ASP A 58 6.76 3.30 2.51
CA ASP A 58 5.81 3.17 1.40
C ASP A 58 4.35 3.26 1.87
N ILE A 59 4.09 4.22 2.76
CA ILE A 59 2.81 4.45 3.43
C ILE A 59 2.07 5.59 2.74
N ALA A 60 0.87 5.31 2.24
CA ALA A 60 -0.03 6.32 1.68
C ALA A 60 -1.49 5.90 1.84
N ILE A 61 -2.39 6.88 1.96
CA ILE A 61 -3.85 6.68 2.02
C ILE A 61 -4.50 7.60 0.99
N LYS A 62 -5.43 7.07 0.18
CA LYS A 62 -6.23 7.82 -0.79
C LYS A 62 -6.87 9.04 -0.14
N LEU A 63 -6.75 10.21 -0.79
CA LEU A 63 -7.13 11.50 -0.21
C LEU A 63 -8.55 11.52 0.34
N SER A 64 -9.50 10.87 -0.34
CA SER A 64 -10.88 10.75 0.11
C SER A 64 -11.04 9.99 1.43
N TYR A 65 -10.09 9.16 1.82
CA TYR A 65 -10.10 8.32 3.03
C TYR A 65 -9.20 8.83 4.17
N GLN A 66 -8.40 9.88 3.93
CA GLN A 66 -7.53 10.45 4.96
C GLN A 66 -8.35 11.08 6.11
N GLY A 67 -7.79 11.06 7.32
CA GLY A 67 -8.42 11.63 8.52
C GLY A 67 -9.55 10.79 9.12
N ARG A 68 -9.79 9.57 8.62
CA ARG A 68 -10.91 8.71 9.05
C ARG A 68 -10.55 7.67 10.13
N GLY A 69 -9.29 7.56 10.54
CA GLY A 69 -8.84 6.56 11.52
C GLY A 69 -9.06 5.13 11.01
N LEU A 70 -8.40 4.77 9.91
CA LEU A 70 -8.48 3.43 9.33
C LEU A 70 -7.79 2.39 10.25
N THR A 71 -8.21 1.14 10.12
CA THR A 71 -7.79 -0.04 10.89
C THR A 71 -6.54 -0.67 10.28
#